data_AF-A0A8J4Q4T7-F1
#
_entry.id   AF-A0A8J4Q4T7-F1
#
_cell.length_a   1.000
_cell.length_b   1.000
_cell.length_c   1.000
_cell.angle_alpha   90.00
_cell.angle_beta   90.00
_cell.angle_gamma   90.00
#
_symmetry.space_group_name_H-M   'P 1'
#
loop_
_entity.id
_entity.type
_entity.pdbx_description
1 polymer ?
#
loop_
_entity_poly.entity_id
_entity_poly.type
_entity_poly.pdbx_seq_one_letter_code
_entity_poly.pdbx_strand_id
1 'polypeptide(L)'
;MITLEDEKNLENIQSITINQDLKKEFIKLPWHINAKQYTEFDSVNEDAIISPFTNQDQVEITVSTPIDVKPLLPFFKRVFGNPCLSIIEANCEKLLIETQEEGILFIKQSSPLSEQQCTTLFNQTMNWYKKNNITSSSLFSSSIRYNLQFEYENQKKKSIFIPDISLLTNLKFDKLPSDHNYITKVPPEFFIIVKRDEPGETNKLWFLQKRMAFLIMAGAQSGVLIDNQSIYLYARSNLQELSYQPREQFEKYNSDLSGESDLNTQLYFNDLKPVGQLFPNVSKKAIPFNNNNNFGPNMVLHCIGVANGLKLNLSEIPLK
;
A
#
# COMPACT_ATOMS: atom_id res chain seq x y z
N MET A 1 15.71 -11.20 8.96
CA MET A 1 16.09 -10.04 9.78
C MET A 1 16.81 -9.14 8.80
N ILE A 2 16.26 -7.97 8.44
CA ILE A 2 16.98 -7.07 7.52
C ILE A 2 17.97 -6.33 8.41
N THR A 3 19.24 -6.67 8.23
CA THR A 3 20.37 -6.05 8.92
C THR A 3 20.85 -4.83 8.12
N LEU A 4 21.58 -3.92 8.76
CA LEU A 4 22.28 -2.82 8.08
C LEU A 4 23.27 -3.32 6.99
N GLU A 5 23.66 -4.61 7.02
CA GLU A 5 24.44 -5.26 5.96
C GLU A 5 23.59 -5.68 4.77
N ASP A 6 22.29 -5.94 4.96
CA ASP A 6 21.37 -6.23 3.86
C ASP A 6 21.06 -4.96 3.03
N GLU A 7 21.04 -3.78 3.65
CA GLU A 7 20.92 -2.50 2.95
C GLU A 7 22.13 -2.22 2.04
N LYS A 8 23.36 -2.47 2.53
CA LYS A 8 24.59 -2.28 1.74
C LYS A 8 24.79 -3.34 0.64
N ASN A 9 24.32 -4.57 0.85
CA ASN A 9 24.39 -5.60 -0.19
C ASN A 9 23.29 -5.44 -1.26
N LEU A 10 22.19 -4.76 -0.96
CA LEU A 10 21.15 -4.40 -1.94
C LEU A 10 21.56 -3.22 -2.84
N GLU A 11 22.45 -2.34 -2.38
CA GLU A 11 23.05 -1.28 -3.21
C GLU A 11 23.99 -1.85 -4.31
N ASN A 12 24.61 -3.02 -4.08
CA ASN A 12 25.60 -3.61 -5.00
C ASN A 12 25.00 -4.45 -6.15
N ILE A 13 23.67 -4.56 -6.29
CA ILE A 13 23.01 -5.31 -7.39
C ILE A 13 22.34 -4.35 -8.42
N GLN A 14 22.69 -3.06 -8.41
CA GLN A 14 22.19 -2.10 -9.40
C GLN A 14 23.22 -1.79 -10.49
N SER A 15 23.31 -2.65 -11.52
CA SER A 15 23.79 -2.20 -12.84
C SER A 15 23.43 -3.20 -13.96
N ILE A 16 22.14 -3.44 -14.16
CA ILE A 16 21.62 -3.80 -15.49
C ILE A 16 20.44 -2.88 -15.76
N THR A 17 20.75 -1.66 -16.19
CA THR A 17 19.76 -0.70 -16.65
C THR A 17 19.25 -1.18 -18.01
N ILE A 18 18.21 -2.01 -18.00
CA ILE A 18 17.34 -2.10 -19.18
C ILE A 18 16.60 -0.76 -19.19
N ASN A 19 16.93 0.09 -20.17
CA ASN A 19 16.19 1.32 -20.49
C ASN A 19 14.76 0.94 -20.92
N GLN A 20 13.91 0.60 -19.97
CA GLN A 20 12.47 0.72 -20.13
C GLN A 20 12.15 2.17 -19.85
N ASP A 21 11.64 2.88 -20.87
CA ASP A 21 11.14 4.24 -20.70
C ASP A 21 10.05 4.21 -19.62
N LEU A 22 10.39 4.75 -18.44
CA LEU A 22 9.44 4.86 -17.35
C LEU A 22 8.29 5.78 -17.80
N LYS A 23 7.05 5.35 -17.50
CA LYS A 23 5.86 6.14 -17.79
C LYS A 23 5.96 7.50 -17.07
N LYS A 24 5.51 8.57 -17.73
CA LYS A 24 5.49 9.93 -17.19
C LYS A 24 4.08 10.47 -17.13
N GLU A 25 3.85 11.40 -16.21
CA GLU A 25 2.56 12.07 -16.03
C GLU A 25 2.79 13.52 -15.59
N PHE A 26 1.86 14.41 -15.95
CA PHE A 26 1.87 15.80 -15.49
C PHE A 26 1.10 15.93 -14.18
N ILE A 27 1.75 16.49 -13.16
CA ILE A 27 1.09 16.93 -11.94
C ILE A 27 0.73 18.41 -12.07
N LYS A 28 -0.57 18.72 -11.92
CA LYS A 28 -1.05 20.09 -11.78
C LYS A 28 -0.78 20.62 -10.38
N LEU A 29 -0.22 21.81 -10.28
CA LEU A 29 -0.03 22.53 -9.03
C LEU A 29 -1.20 23.52 -8.82
N PRO A 30 -1.71 23.65 -7.59
CA PRO A 30 -2.77 24.63 -7.30
C PRO A 30 -2.23 26.06 -7.12
N TRP A 31 -0.98 26.31 -7.51
CA TRP A 31 -0.30 27.58 -7.48
C TRP A 31 0.72 27.65 -8.62
N HIS A 32 1.19 28.86 -8.92
CA HIS A 32 2.27 29.06 -9.88
C HIS A 32 3.65 28.90 -9.22
N ILE A 33 4.59 28.31 -9.95
CA ILE A 33 6.00 28.21 -9.61
C ILE A 33 6.83 29.08 -10.56
N ASN A 34 7.95 29.60 -10.08
CA ASN A 34 8.91 30.33 -10.90
C ASN A 34 10.10 29.44 -11.32
N ALA A 35 10.91 29.95 -12.26
CA ALA A 35 12.07 29.23 -12.79
C ALA A 35 13.07 28.81 -11.69
N LYS A 36 13.28 29.64 -10.66
CA LYS A 36 14.17 29.31 -9.54
C LYS A 36 13.66 28.12 -8.74
N GLN A 37 12.37 28.10 -8.39
CA GLN A 37 11.76 26.96 -7.70
C GLN A 37 11.82 25.69 -8.54
N TYR A 38 11.65 25.82 -9.86
CA TYR A 38 11.78 24.70 -10.77
C TYR A 38 13.22 24.18 -10.81
N THR A 39 14.24 25.04 -10.92
CA THR A 39 15.64 24.61 -10.88
C THR A 39 16.01 23.92 -9.58
N GLU A 40 15.51 24.42 -8.43
CA GLU A 40 15.71 23.75 -7.14
C GLU A 40 15.01 22.38 -7.12
N PHE A 41 13.79 22.29 -7.65
CA PHE A 41 13.05 21.03 -7.79
C PHE A 41 13.75 20.03 -8.71
N ASP A 42 14.27 20.49 -9.84
CA ASP A 42 15.04 19.71 -10.80
C ASP A 42 16.31 19.13 -10.16
N SER A 43 17.06 19.97 -9.46
CA SER A 43 18.33 19.59 -8.81
C SER A 43 18.20 18.51 -7.73
N VAL A 44 17.04 18.41 -7.06
CA VAL A 44 16.82 17.39 -6.01
C VAL A 44 16.16 16.12 -6.54
N ASN A 45 15.79 16.08 -7.82
CA ASN A 45 15.11 14.96 -8.48
C ASN A 45 15.72 14.66 -9.86
N GLU A 46 17.05 14.81 -9.99
CA GLU A 46 17.81 14.83 -11.26
C GLU A 46 17.53 13.63 -12.18
N ASP A 47 17.20 12.46 -11.61
CA ASP A 47 16.89 11.23 -12.36
C ASP A 47 15.39 11.00 -12.63
N ALA A 48 14.51 11.84 -12.09
CA ALA A 48 13.07 11.62 -12.08
C ALA A 48 12.26 12.66 -12.88
N ILE A 49 12.90 13.75 -13.30
CA ILE A 49 12.33 14.85 -14.09
C ILE A 49 13.02 14.91 -15.45
N ILE A 50 12.25 15.13 -16.52
CA ILE A 50 12.77 15.01 -17.88
C ILE A 50 12.34 16.17 -18.79
N SER A 51 11.29 16.92 -18.46
CA SER A 51 10.85 18.05 -19.29
C SER A 51 11.51 19.35 -18.87
N PRO A 52 11.75 20.30 -19.80
CA PRO A 52 12.14 21.65 -19.44
C PRO A 52 10.96 22.41 -18.78
N PHE A 53 11.28 23.47 -18.03
CA PHE A 53 10.29 24.37 -17.46
C PHE A 53 9.47 25.06 -18.56
N THR A 54 8.28 24.54 -18.83
CA THR A 54 7.41 24.99 -19.94
C THR A 54 6.13 25.65 -19.45
N ASN A 55 5.65 25.26 -18.27
CA ASN A 55 4.40 25.78 -17.72
C ASN A 55 4.52 26.00 -16.20
N GLN A 56 3.99 27.13 -15.74
CA GLN A 56 4.13 27.61 -14.37
C GLN A 56 3.21 26.89 -13.38
N ASP A 57 2.24 26.10 -13.82
CA ASP A 57 1.28 25.40 -12.94
C ASP A 57 1.30 23.87 -13.07
N GLN A 58 2.33 23.30 -13.70
CA GLN A 58 2.48 21.85 -13.81
C GLN A 58 3.94 21.43 -13.86
N VAL A 59 4.20 20.20 -13.43
CA VAL A 59 5.51 19.53 -13.59
C VAL A 59 5.29 18.13 -14.14
N GLU A 60 6.12 17.70 -15.09
CA GLU A 60 6.15 16.31 -15.52
C GLU A 60 7.03 15.52 -14.57
N ILE A 61 6.53 14.38 -14.10
CA ILE A 61 7.30 13.49 -13.24
C ILE A 61 7.21 12.05 -13.73
N THR A 62 8.20 11.28 -13.35
CA THR A 62 8.23 9.84 -13.61
C THR A 62 7.32 9.09 -12.63
N VAL A 63 6.48 8.20 -13.17
CA VAL A 63 5.56 7.37 -12.38
C VAL A 63 6.35 6.34 -11.58
N SER A 64 5.79 5.86 -10.45
CA SER A 64 6.42 4.88 -9.55
C SER A 64 7.78 5.31 -8.99
N THR A 65 8.04 6.62 -8.96
CA THR A 65 9.30 7.21 -8.51
C THR A 65 9.01 8.23 -7.40
N PRO A 66 9.67 8.16 -6.24
CA PRO A 66 9.58 9.18 -5.20
C PRO A 66 10.12 10.52 -5.68
N ILE A 67 9.33 11.58 -5.52
CA ILE A 67 9.66 12.94 -5.94
C ILE A 67 9.61 13.87 -4.73
N ASP A 68 10.70 14.56 -4.42
CA ASP A 68 10.72 15.63 -3.42
C ASP A 68 10.14 16.92 -4.02
N VAL A 69 8.91 17.25 -3.62
CA VAL A 69 8.19 18.44 -4.06
C VAL A 69 8.39 19.63 -3.14
N LYS A 70 9.19 19.53 -2.07
CA LYS A 70 9.45 20.65 -1.14
C LYS A 70 9.83 21.94 -1.86
N PRO A 71 10.71 21.95 -2.88
CA PRO A 71 11.09 23.17 -3.58
C PRO A 71 9.89 23.88 -4.24
N LEU A 72 8.88 23.11 -4.68
CA LEU A 72 7.67 23.63 -5.31
C LEU A 72 6.67 24.24 -4.31
N LEU A 73 6.79 23.96 -3.01
CA LEU A 73 5.80 24.36 -2.02
C LEU A 73 5.89 25.87 -1.71
N PRO A 74 4.77 26.62 -1.72
CA PRO A 74 4.73 28.03 -1.32
C PRO A 74 5.14 28.18 0.15
N PHE A 75 5.88 29.24 0.47
CA PHE A 75 6.36 29.51 1.84
C PHE A 75 5.25 29.41 2.89
N PHE A 76 4.10 30.09 2.67
CA PHE A 76 2.98 30.05 3.61
C PHE A 76 2.35 28.67 3.78
N LYS A 77 2.36 27.84 2.73
CA LYS A 77 1.81 26.47 2.79
C LYS A 77 2.78 25.49 3.45
N ARG A 78 4.09 25.75 3.42
CA ARG A 78 5.09 25.03 4.24
C ARG A 78 4.88 25.26 5.73
N VAL A 79 4.30 26.41 6.11
CA VAL A 79 4.16 26.82 7.52
C VAL A 79 2.76 26.54 8.08
N PHE A 80 1.70 26.63 7.26
CA PHE A 80 0.31 26.62 7.74
C PHE A 80 -0.62 25.57 7.10
N GLY A 81 -0.11 24.59 6.33
CA GLY A 81 -0.95 23.57 5.69
C GLY A 81 -0.24 22.26 5.38
N ASN A 82 -0.98 21.30 4.80
CA ASN A 82 -0.40 20.13 4.13
C ASN A 82 -0.42 20.40 2.62
N PRO A 83 0.65 20.94 2.02
CA PRO A 83 0.65 21.32 0.62
C PRO A 83 0.54 20.13 -0.34
N CYS A 84 1.02 18.94 0.05
CA CYS A 84 0.84 17.73 -0.75
C CYS A 84 -0.64 17.35 -0.86
N LEU A 85 -1.46 17.63 0.16
CA LEU A 85 -2.90 17.40 0.08
C LEU A 85 -3.55 18.26 -1.00
N SER A 86 -3.17 19.53 -1.12
CA SER A 86 -3.72 20.41 -2.18
C SER A 86 -3.28 19.97 -3.58
N ILE A 87 -2.05 19.46 -3.73
CA ILE A 87 -1.61 18.83 -4.99
C ILE A 87 -2.48 17.61 -5.30
N ILE A 88 -2.75 16.77 -4.30
CA ILE A 88 -3.61 15.58 -4.48
C ILE A 88 -5.02 15.99 -4.89
N GLU A 89 -5.63 16.94 -4.20
CA GLU A 89 -6.97 17.45 -4.53
C GLU A 89 -7.05 18.01 -5.95
N ALA A 90 -5.98 18.65 -6.44
CA ALA A 90 -5.93 19.17 -7.82
C ALA A 90 -5.79 18.08 -8.89
N ASN A 91 -5.43 16.84 -8.53
CA ASN A 91 -5.12 15.76 -9.47
C ASN A 91 -5.92 14.46 -9.20
N CYS A 92 -6.74 14.40 -8.16
CA CYS A 92 -7.29 13.14 -7.63
C CYS A 92 -8.26 12.41 -8.57
N GLU A 93 -8.83 13.11 -9.55
CA GLU A 93 -9.70 12.51 -10.57
C GLU A 93 -8.93 11.69 -11.61
N LYS A 94 -7.65 12.02 -11.84
CA LYS A 94 -6.84 11.43 -12.92
C LYS A 94 -5.69 10.58 -12.41
N LEU A 95 -5.13 10.94 -11.25
CA LEU A 95 -3.90 10.36 -10.74
C LEU A 95 -4.09 9.73 -9.35
N LEU A 96 -3.47 8.56 -9.18
CA LEU A 96 -3.35 7.88 -7.91
C LEU A 96 -2.06 8.34 -7.21
N ILE A 97 -2.10 9.53 -6.63
CA ILE A 97 -0.95 10.11 -5.92
C ILE A 97 -0.95 9.63 -4.46
N GLU A 98 0.15 9.03 -4.05
CA GLU A 98 0.48 8.75 -2.65
C GLU A 98 1.56 9.73 -2.16
N THR A 99 1.68 9.86 -0.84
CA THR A 99 2.77 10.61 -0.23
C THR A 99 3.49 9.75 0.79
N GLN A 100 4.79 9.97 0.90
CA GLN A 100 5.60 9.41 1.96
C GLN A 100 6.25 10.56 2.70
N GLU A 101 6.06 10.64 4.01
CA GLU A 101 6.65 11.72 4.81
C GLU A 101 6.20 13.10 4.29
N GLU A 102 6.76 14.17 4.86
CA GLU A 102 6.40 15.52 4.45
C GLU A 102 7.18 15.92 3.19
N GLY A 103 6.47 16.09 2.07
CA GLY A 103 7.03 16.62 0.84
C GLY A 103 7.54 15.61 -0.19
N ILE A 104 7.45 14.30 0.06
CA ILE A 104 7.68 13.29 -1.00
C ILE A 104 6.34 12.79 -1.52
N LEU A 105 6.17 12.78 -2.83
CA LEU A 105 5.01 12.16 -3.50
C LEU A 105 5.44 11.19 -4.59
N PHE A 106 4.53 10.35 -5.02
CA PHE A 106 4.71 9.51 -6.19
C PHE A 106 3.35 9.15 -6.80
N ILE A 107 3.34 8.92 -8.11
CA ILE A 107 2.15 8.43 -8.81
C ILE A 107 2.23 6.91 -8.83
N LYS A 108 1.20 6.28 -8.30
CA LYS A 108 1.03 4.83 -8.34
C LYS A 108 0.71 4.42 -9.79
N GLN A 109 1.59 3.66 -10.43
CA GLN A 109 1.34 3.15 -11.78
C GLN A 109 0.13 2.20 -11.78
N SER A 110 -0.64 2.23 -12.86
CA SER A 110 -1.70 1.26 -13.12
C SER A 110 -1.43 0.69 -14.51
N SER A 111 -1.03 -0.57 -14.57
CA SER A 111 -0.99 -1.34 -15.83
C SER A 111 -2.28 -2.16 -15.97
N PRO A 112 -2.67 -2.55 -17.19
CA PRO A 112 -3.82 -3.43 -17.39
C PRO A 112 -3.72 -4.74 -16.59
N LEU A 113 -2.52 -5.30 -16.44
CA LEU A 113 -2.28 -6.50 -15.64
C LEU A 113 -2.55 -6.22 -14.15
N SER A 114 -2.00 -5.13 -13.62
CA SER A 114 -2.22 -4.76 -12.21
C SER A 114 -3.70 -4.45 -11.91
N GLU A 115 -4.42 -3.84 -12.87
CA GLU A 115 -5.85 -3.58 -12.75
C GLU A 115 -6.66 -4.87 -12.74
N GLN A 116 -6.31 -5.82 -13.61
CA GLN A 116 -6.92 -7.15 -13.63
C GLN A 116 -6.69 -7.87 -12.29
N GLN A 117 -5.46 -7.90 -11.79
CA GLN A 117 -5.12 -8.51 -10.49
C GLN A 117 -5.95 -7.88 -9.36
N CYS A 118 -5.97 -6.55 -9.27
CA CYS A 118 -6.71 -5.83 -8.23
C CYS A 118 -8.23 -6.06 -8.35
N THR A 119 -8.77 -6.07 -9.55
CA THR A 119 -10.19 -6.31 -9.81
C THR A 119 -10.59 -7.73 -9.40
N THR A 120 -9.81 -8.74 -9.76
CA THR A 120 -10.06 -10.14 -9.38
C THR A 120 -10.02 -10.30 -7.85
N LEU A 121 -8.98 -9.80 -7.19
CA LEU A 121 -8.89 -9.84 -5.72
C LEU A 121 -10.04 -9.10 -5.03
N PHE A 122 -10.41 -7.93 -5.56
CA PHE A 122 -11.51 -7.14 -5.02
C PHE A 122 -12.83 -7.91 -5.12
N ASN A 123 -13.10 -8.55 -6.26
CA ASN A 123 -14.29 -9.37 -6.47
C ASN A 123 -14.31 -10.60 -5.55
N GLN A 124 -13.19 -11.29 -5.39
CA GLN A 124 -13.10 -12.42 -4.45
C GLN A 124 -13.36 -11.96 -3.00
N THR A 125 -12.75 -10.83 -2.59
CA THR A 125 -12.97 -10.25 -1.27
C THR A 125 -14.41 -9.82 -1.07
N MET A 126 -15.03 -9.19 -2.07
CA MET A 126 -16.42 -8.76 -2.07
C MET A 126 -17.39 -9.95 -1.98
N ASN A 127 -17.10 -11.04 -2.68
CA ASN A 127 -17.91 -12.25 -2.64
C ASN A 127 -17.82 -12.93 -1.27
N TRP A 128 -16.62 -13.07 -0.71
CA TRP A 128 -16.42 -13.56 0.65
C TRP A 128 -17.15 -12.68 1.67
N TYR A 129 -17.01 -11.37 1.54
CA TYR A 129 -17.65 -10.37 2.38
C TYR A 129 -19.18 -10.51 2.39
N LYS A 130 -19.80 -10.62 1.21
CA LYS A 130 -21.25 -10.81 1.06
C LYS A 130 -21.70 -12.15 1.65
N LYS A 131 -20.97 -13.23 1.38
CA LYS A 131 -21.29 -14.59 1.85
C LYS A 131 -21.28 -14.69 3.38
N ASN A 132 -20.39 -13.98 4.05
CA ASN A 132 -20.27 -14.03 5.51
C ASN A 132 -21.17 -13.00 6.23
N ASN A 133 -22.08 -12.33 5.51
CA ASN A 133 -23.01 -11.35 6.06
C ASN A 133 -22.30 -10.31 6.95
N ILE A 134 -21.12 -9.85 6.52
CA ILE A 134 -20.41 -8.78 7.21
C ILE A 134 -21.10 -7.46 6.85
N THR A 135 -22.36 -7.31 7.25
CA THR A 135 -23.23 -6.15 6.94
C THR A 135 -22.78 -4.88 7.65
N SER A 136 -21.90 -5.05 8.64
CA SER A 136 -21.31 -4.01 9.46
C SER A 136 -19.94 -3.55 8.94
N SER A 137 -19.71 -3.52 7.63
CA SER A 137 -18.47 -2.99 7.05
C SER A 137 -18.66 -2.33 5.67
N SER A 138 -17.55 -1.89 5.07
CA SER A 138 -17.46 -1.38 3.71
C SER A 138 -16.12 -1.80 3.13
N LEU A 139 -16.18 -2.27 1.89
CA LEU A 139 -15.03 -2.71 1.12
C LEU A 139 -14.72 -1.67 0.05
N PHE A 140 -13.47 -1.22 0.01
CA PHE A 140 -12.99 -0.23 -0.93
C PHE A 140 -11.86 -0.80 -1.78
N SER A 141 -11.85 -0.42 -3.06
CA SER A 141 -10.70 -0.61 -3.94
C SER A 141 -9.70 0.54 -3.74
N SER A 142 -8.82 0.76 -4.72
CA SER A 142 -7.92 1.92 -4.82
C SER A 142 -8.62 3.29 -4.95
N SER A 143 -9.94 3.35 -4.76
CA SER A 143 -10.73 4.59 -4.79
C SER A 143 -10.61 5.45 -3.53
N ILE A 144 -10.20 4.85 -2.39
CA ILE A 144 -10.08 5.55 -1.12
C ILE A 144 -8.63 5.94 -0.80
N ARG A 145 -8.45 7.13 -0.23
CA ARG A 145 -7.16 7.71 0.16
C ARG A 145 -7.13 7.86 1.67
N TYR A 146 -6.09 7.32 2.29
CA TYR A 146 -5.91 7.36 3.74
C TYR A 146 -4.84 8.39 4.11
N ASN A 147 -5.26 9.59 4.53
CA ASN A 147 -4.41 10.64 5.08
C ASN A 147 -4.13 10.37 6.56
N LEU A 148 -3.09 9.60 6.82
CA LEU A 148 -2.81 9.06 8.14
C LEU A 148 -1.58 9.71 8.78
N GLN A 149 -1.58 9.72 10.11
CA GLN A 149 -0.46 10.18 10.93
C GLN A 149 0.11 8.99 11.71
N PHE A 150 1.43 8.91 11.78
CA PHE A 150 2.16 7.88 12.53
C PHE A 150 3.47 8.46 13.07
N GLU A 151 4.11 7.75 13.99
CA GLU A 151 5.39 8.16 14.57
C GLU A 151 6.52 7.28 14.03
N TYR A 152 7.50 7.87 13.36
CA TYR A 152 8.67 7.18 12.81
C TYR A 152 9.92 8.00 13.13
N GLU A 153 10.97 7.35 13.63
CA GLU A 153 12.21 8.00 14.08
C GLU A 153 11.95 9.13 15.10
N ASN A 154 11.04 8.90 16.05
CA ASN A 154 10.60 9.87 17.06
C ASN A 154 10.00 11.17 16.47
N GLN A 155 9.53 11.13 15.22
CA GLN A 155 8.88 12.25 14.56
C GLN A 155 7.48 11.86 14.11
N LYS A 156 6.53 12.77 14.31
CA LYS A 156 5.18 12.62 13.74
C LYS A 156 5.25 12.86 12.24
N LYS A 157 4.99 11.82 11.46
CA LYS A 157 4.89 11.87 10.00
C LYS A 157 3.43 11.84 9.59
N LYS A 158 3.14 12.40 8.41
CA LYS A 158 1.85 12.30 7.74
C LYS A 158 2.06 11.80 6.33
N SER A 159 1.24 10.84 5.91
CA SER A 159 1.30 10.25 4.58
C SER A 159 -0.10 9.95 4.06
N ILE A 160 -0.24 9.94 2.75
CA ILE A 160 -1.46 9.52 2.07
C ILE A 160 -1.20 8.18 1.39
N PHE A 161 -1.95 7.16 1.78
CA PHE A 161 -1.84 5.80 1.26
C PHE A 161 -3.09 5.41 0.47
N ILE A 162 -2.91 4.65 -0.60
CA ILE A 162 -3.95 4.09 -1.47
C ILE A 162 -3.71 2.57 -1.60
N PRO A 163 -4.09 1.77 -0.60
CA PRO A 163 -4.02 0.30 -0.71
C PRO A 163 -4.85 -0.17 -1.90
N ASP A 164 -4.53 -1.34 -2.45
CA ASP A 164 -5.28 -1.89 -3.59
C ASP A 164 -6.69 -2.32 -3.16
N ILE A 165 -6.79 -2.88 -1.97
CA ILE A 165 -8.04 -3.24 -1.32
C ILE A 165 -7.96 -2.85 0.15
N SER A 166 -9.06 -2.34 0.69
CA SER A 166 -9.16 -2.01 2.10
C SER A 166 -10.56 -2.27 2.65
N LEU A 167 -10.62 -2.66 3.91
CA LEU A 167 -11.84 -3.00 4.62
C LEU A 167 -11.96 -2.14 5.88
N LEU A 168 -13.12 -1.53 6.06
CA LEU A 168 -13.51 -0.72 7.21
C LEU A 168 -14.84 -1.26 7.78
N THR A 169 -14.97 -1.44 9.09
CA THR A 169 -16.29 -1.67 9.72
C THR A 169 -17.20 -0.44 9.63
N ASN A 170 -18.51 -0.62 9.77
CA ASN A 170 -19.51 0.45 9.79
C ASN A 170 -19.19 1.46 10.89
N LEU A 171 -18.71 1.00 12.05
CA LEU A 171 -18.24 1.87 13.13
C LEU A 171 -17.16 2.86 12.70
N LYS A 172 -16.35 2.49 11.70
CA LYS A 172 -15.35 3.37 11.09
C LYS A 172 -15.85 4.03 9.80
N PHE A 173 -16.73 3.38 9.05
CA PHE A 173 -17.35 3.91 7.84
C PHE A 173 -18.21 5.15 8.15
N ASP A 174 -18.97 5.11 9.24
CA ASP A 174 -19.82 6.22 9.69
C ASP A 174 -19.00 7.47 10.07
N LYS A 175 -17.67 7.32 10.20
CA LYS A 175 -16.72 8.42 10.46
C LYS A 175 -16.06 8.95 9.19
N LEU A 176 -16.37 8.37 8.02
CA LEU A 176 -15.86 8.88 6.75
C LEU A 176 -16.60 10.18 6.39
N PRO A 177 -15.90 11.15 5.78
CA PRO A 177 -16.56 12.34 5.27
C PRO A 177 -17.59 11.96 4.19
N SER A 178 -18.71 12.69 4.16
CA SER A 178 -19.76 12.54 3.15
C SER A 178 -19.32 12.94 1.73
N ASP A 179 -18.18 13.61 1.61
CA ASP A 179 -17.73 14.22 0.38
C ASP A 179 -17.03 13.22 -0.55
N HIS A 180 -17.22 13.43 -1.86
CA HIS A 180 -16.81 12.54 -2.94
C HIS A 180 -15.29 12.35 -3.13
N ASN A 181 -14.45 13.03 -2.35
CA ASN A 181 -12.99 12.96 -2.53
C ASN A 181 -12.35 11.73 -1.87
N TYR A 182 -13.12 10.96 -1.09
CA TYR A 182 -12.69 9.72 -0.42
C TYR A 182 -11.33 9.84 0.31
N ILE A 183 -10.97 11.02 0.82
CA ILE A 183 -9.79 11.21 1.67
C ILE A 183 -10.23 11.11 3.13
N THR A 184 -9.71 10.11 3.86
CA THR A 184 -10.07 9.88 5.26
C THR A 184 -8.84 9.84 6.16
N LYS A 185 -9.04 10.21 7.43
CA LYS A 185 -8.05 10.05 8.50
C LYS A 185 -8.24 8.77 9.30
N VAL A 186 -9.25 7.97 8.96
CA VAL A 186 -9.58 6.72 9.64
C VAL A 186 -8.81 5.58 8.97
N PRO A 187 -7.85 4.93 9.66
CA PRO A 187 -7.08 3.85 9.06
C PRO A 187 -7.97 2.63 8.75
N PRO A 188 -7.69 1.89 7.67
CA PRO A 188 -8.39 0.64 7.36
C PRO A 188 -8.17 -0.36 8.49
N GLU A 189 -9.07 -1.31 8.70
CA GLU A 189 -8.82 -2.40 9.65
C GLU A 189 -7.97 -3.49 9.02
N PHE A 190 -8.30 -3.82 7.78
CA PHE A 190 -7.54 -4.75 6.94
C PHE A 190 -7.26 -4.13 5.58
N PHE A 191 -6.12 -4.46 4.98
CA PHE A 191 -5.77 -3.99 3.65
C PHE A 191 -4.92 -5.02 2.89
N ILE A 192 -5.00 -4.97 1.57
CA ILE A 192 -4.17 -5.77 0.67
C ILE A 192 -3.39 -4.80 -0.22
N ILE A 193 -2.10 -5.08 -0.38
CA ILE A 193 -1.23 -4.47 -1.38
C ILE A 193 -0.74 -5.59 -2.30
N VAL A 194 -0.79 -5.35 -3.60
CA VAL A 194 -0.21 -6.24 -4.62
C VAL A 194 1.05 -5.60 -5.14
N LYS A 195 2.19 -6.29 -5.01
CA LYS A 195 3.40 -5.87 -5.69
C LYS A 195 3.18 -6.04 -7.19
N ARG A 196 3.56 -5.01 -7.93
CA ARG A 196 3.47 -5.00 -9.37
C ARG A 196 4.85 -5.23 -9.98
N ASP A 197 4.86 -5.74 -11.19
CA ASP A 197 6.09 -6.00 -11.93
C ASP A 197 6.50 -4.84 -12.84
N GLU A 198 5.79 -3.71 -12.78
CA GLU A 198 6.24 -2.51 -13.49
C GLU A 198 7.50 -1.92 -12.85
N PRO A 199 8.39 -1.33 -13.66
CA PRO A 199 9.59 -0.69 -13.14
C PRO A 199 9.25 0.53 -12.25
N GLY A 200 10.20 0.91 -11.39
CA GLY A 200 10.10 2.05 -10.49
C GLY A 200 10.43 1.71 -9.04
N GLU A 201 10.99 2.68 -8.32
CA GLU A 201 11.43 2.50 -6.94
C GLU A 201 10.28 2.08 -6.02
N THR A 202 9.09 2.64 -6.22
CA THR A 202 7.94 2.39 -5.34
C THR A 202 7.32 1.00 -5.51
N ASN A 203 7.70 0.28 -6.57
CA ASN A 203 7.30 -1.12 -6.81
C ASN A 203 8.33 -2.11 -6.26
N LYS A 204 9.51 -1.65 -5.82
CA LYS A 204 10.50 -2.54 -5.18
C LYS A 204 9.93 -3.10 -3.88
N LEU A 205 10.22 -4.38 -3.63
CA LEU A 205 9.69 -5.10 -2.47
C LEU A 205 10.00 -4.38 -1.15
N TRP A 206 11.22 -3.87 -0.98
CA TRP A 206 11.62 -3.18 0.24
C TRP A 206 10.76 -1.93 0.50
N PHE A 207 10.42 -1.17 -0.56
CA PHE A 207 9.59 0.02 -0.47
C PHE A 207 8.16 -0.33 -0.05
N LEU A 208 7.61 -1.38 -0.68
CA LEU A 208 6.29 -1.90 -0.32
C LEU A 208 6.25 -2.44 1.11
N GLN A 209 7.29 -3.13 1.58
CA GLN A 209 7.38 -3.58 2.97
C GLN A 209 7.42 -2.41 3.96
N LYS A 210 8.17 -1.34 3.66
CA LYS A 210 8.18 -0.10 4.45
C LYS A 210 6.78 0.52 4.50
N ARG A 211 6.09 0.57 3.36
CA ARG A 211 4.70 1.04 3.24
C ARG A 211 3.71 0.21 4.07
N MET A 212 3.82 -1.12 4.05
CA MET A 212 3.02 -2.00 4.91
C MET A 212 3.20 -1.64 6.39
N ALA A 213 4.44 -1.44 6.83
CA ALA A 213 4.74 -1.09 8.22
C ALA A 213 4.13 0.26 8.62
N PHE A 214 4.23 1.27 7.76
CA PHE A 214 3.61 2.59 8.03
C PHE A 214 2.09 2.55 8.14
N LEU A 215 1.41 1.76 7.31
CA LEU A 215 -0.05 1.57 7.42
C LEU A 215 -0.44 0.94 8.76
N ILE A 216 0.33 -0.05 9.24
CA ILE A 216 0.11 -0.67 10.56
C ILE A 216 0.38 0.33 11.70
N MET A 217 1.48 1.08 11.64
CA MET A 217 1.81 2.11 12.64
C MET A 217 0.77 3.23 12.68
N ALA A 218 0.17 3.54 11.53
CA ALA A 218 -0.92 4.49 11.40
C ALA A 218 -2.26 3.98 11.96
N GLY A 219 -2.33 2.73 12.42
CA GLY A 219 -3.46 2.17 13.15
C GLY A 219 -4.23 1.08 12.42
N ALA A 220 -3.79 0.63 11.25
CA ALA A 220 -4.35 -0.57 10.64
C ALA A 220 -4.06 -1.80 11.51
N GLN A 221 -4.99 -2.76 11.59
CA GLN A 221 -4.85 -3.92 12.47
C GLN A 221 -3.98 -4.99 11.83
N SER A 222 -4.26 -5.28 10.56
CA SER A 222 -3.59 -6.33 9.79
C SER A 222 -3.58 -5.97 8.31
N GLY A 223 -2.68 -6.60 7.55
CA GLY A 223 -2.61 -6.45 6.11
C GLY A 223 -1.79 -7.53 5.44
N VAL A 224 -1.98 -7.67 4.13
CA VAL A 224 -1.28 -8.63 3.29
C VAL A 224 -0.60 -7.92 2.14
N LEU A 225 0.68 -8.20 1.93
CA LEU A 225 1.41 -7.85 0.71
C LEU A 225 1.60 -9.13 -0.11
N ILE A 226 1.05 -9.13 -1.33
CA ILE A 226 1.18 -10.24 -2.28
C ILE A 226 2.30 -9.87 -3.25
N ASP A 227 3.34 -10.70 -3.31
CA ASP A 227 4.44 -10.61 -4.26
C ASP A 227 4.44 -11.86 -5.17
N ASN A 228 5.20 -11.83 -6.25
CA ASN A 228 5.29 -12.90 -7.24
C ASN A 228 5.95 -14.19 -6.71
N GLN A 229 6.53 -14.18 -5.50
CA GLN A 229 7.18 -15.34 -4.88
C GLN A 229 6.76 -15.58 -3.43
N SER A 230 6.08 -14.62 -2.80
CA SER A 230 5.84 -14.65 -1.36
C SER A 230 4.61 -13.85 -0.97
N ILE A 231 3.99 -14.29 0.12
CA ILE A 231 2.92 -13.56 0.78
C ILE A 231 3.47 -13.06 2.09
N TYR A 232 3.37 -11.76 2.32
CA TYR A 232 3.83 -11.13 3.55
C TYR A 232 2.63 -10.71 4.39
N LEU A 233 2.52 -11.26 5.58
CA LEU A 233 1.51 -10.91 6.56
C LEU A 233 2.08 -9.84 7.48
N TYR A 234 1.29 -8.80 7.74
CA TYR A 234 1.64 -7.71 8.66
C TYR A 234 0.53 -7.50 9.67
N ALA A 235 0.88 -7.30 10.94
CA ALA A 235 -0.10 -6.98 11.98
C ALA A 235 0.51 -6.14 13.09
N ARG A 236 -0.38 -5.49 13.85
CA ARG A 236 0.03 -4.82 15.10
C ARG A 236 0.48 -5.86 16.12
N SER A 237 1.69 -5.69 16.66
CA SER A 237 2.29 -6.64 17.61
C SER A 237 1.41 -6.87 18.83
N ASN A 238 0.83 -5.79 19.37
CA ASN A 238 -0.03 -5.82 20.55
C ASN A 238 -1.41 -6.45 20.34
N LEU A 239 -1.75 -6.89 19.11
CA LEU A 239 -3.01 -7.56 18.81
C LEU A 239 -2.83 -9.06 18.50
N GLN A 240 -1.60 -9.58 18.50
CA GLN A 240 -1.34 -10.99 18.20
C GLN A 240 -1.94 -11.94 19.24
N GLU A 241 -2.06 -11.51 20.50
CA GLU A 241 -2.69 -12.32 21.54
C GLU A 241 -4.21 -12.49 21.29
N LEU A 242 -4.82 -11.61 20.50
CA LEU A 242 -6.23 -11.71 20.13
C LEU A 242 -6.49 -12.70 19.00
N SER A 243 -5.48 -13.08 18.21
CA SER A 243 -5.63 -14.14 17.19
C SER A 243 -5.69 -15.54 17.80
N TYR A 244 -5.52 -15.67 19.12
CA TYR A 244 -5.59 -16.92 19.88
C TYR A 244 -7.01 -17.33 20.33
N GLN A 245 -8.05 -16.56 19.98
CA GLN A 245 -9.44 -16.97 20.23
C GLN A 245 -9.76 -18.30 19.51
N PRO A 246 -10.53 -19.21 20.14
CA PRO A 246 -10.17 -20.62 20.22
C PRO A 246 -10.39 -21.39 18.92
N ARG A 247 -9.39 -22.23 18.58
CA ARG A 247 -9.38 -23.29 17.54
C ARG A 247 -10.69 -24.09 17.43
N GLU A 248 -11.50 -24.16 18.48
CA GLU A 248 -12.76 -24.90 18.53
C GLU A 248 -13.86 -24.34 17.60
N GLN A 249 -13.93 -23.03 17.35
CA GLN A 249 -14.83 -22.50 16.31
C GLN A 249 -14.31 -22.81 14.89
N PHE A 250 -12.99 -22.98 14.74
CA PHE A 250 -12.32 -23.25 13.48
C PHE A 250 -12.40 -24.73 13.06
N GLU A 251 -12.33 -25.66 14.00
CA GLU A 251 -12.52 -27.10 13.74
C GLU A 251 -13.94 -27.39 13.22
N LYS A 252 -14.95 -26.65 13.71
CA LYS A 252 -16.32 -26.74 13.22
C LYS A 252 -16.50 -26.16 11.81
N TYR A 253 -15.74 -25.12 11.44
CA TYR A 253 -15.76 -24.56 10.07
C TYR A 253 -15.00 -25.47 9.08
N ASN A 254 -13.95 -26.16 9.53
CA ASN A 254 -13.22 -27.16 8.73
C ASN A 254 -13.99 -28.46 8.54
N SER A 255 -14.84 -28.87 9.49
CA SER A 255 -15.73 -30.04 9.30
C SER A 255 -16.81 -29.81 8.25
N ASP A 256 -17.25 -28.56 8.06
CA ASP A 256 -18.22 -28.19 7.01
C ASP A 256 -17.56 -28.00 5.62
N LEU A 257 -16.22 -27.99 5.55
CA LEU A 257 -15.42 -27.83 4.33
C LEU A 257 -14.75 -29.13 3.85
N SER A 258 -15.04 -30.28 4.48
CA SER A 258 -14.44 -31.58 4.15
C SER A 258 -14.84 -32.15 2.77
N GLY A 259 -15.44 -31.33 1.90
CA GLY A 259 -15.65 -31.62 0.47
C GLY A 259 -14.78 -30.80 -0.50
N GLU A 260 -14.06 -29.77 -0.04
CA GLU A 260 -13.21 -28.88 -0.87
C GLU A 260 -11.71 -28.88 -0.43
N SER A 261 -11.28 -29.89 0.34
CA SER A 261 -10.21 -29.73 1.32
C SER A 261 -8.75 -29.97 0.90
N ASP A 262 -8.38 -30.04 -0.39
CA ASP A 262 -6.98 -30.38 -0.74
C ASP A 262 -6.14 -29.25 -1.39
N LEU A 263 -6.68 -28.05 -1.64
CA LEU A 263 -5.96 -27.02 -2.42
C LEU A 263 -5.73 -25.66 -1.72
N ASN A 264 -6.24 -25.46 -0.50
CA ASN A 264 -6.20 -24.16 0.18
C ASN A 264 -5.13 -24.08 1.29
N THR A 265 -4.14 -23.20 1.11
CA THR A 265 -3.09 -22.92 2.09
C THR A 265 -3.64 -22.07 3.25
N GLN A 266 -3.55 -22.57 4.47
CA GLN A 266 -4.03 -21.87 5.67
C GLN A 266 -2.94 -20.92 6.19
N LEU A 267 -3.21 -19.60 6.21
CA LEU A 267 -2.23 -18.58 6.59
C LEU A 267 -2.61 -17.96 7.93
N TYR A 268 -1.80 -18.26 8.95
CA TYR A 268 -2.03 -17.76 10.31
C TYR A 268 -1.15 -16.55 10.63
N PHE A 269 -1.75 -15.54 11.24
CA PHE A 269 -1.09 -14.35 11.79
C PHE A 269 -0.44 -14.63 13.17
N ASN A 270 -0.33 -15.90 13.56
CA ASN A 270 0.41 -16.32 14.75
C ASN A 270 1.91 -16.33 14.46
N ASP A 271 2.71 -16.10 15.52
CA ASP A 271 4.18 -16.13 15.50
C ASP A 271 4.83 -15.11 14.55
N LEU A 272 4.14 -14.00 14.24
CA LEU A 272 4.73 -12.90 13.47
C LEU A 272 5.94 -12.35 14.23
N LYS A 273 7.04 -12.11 13.52
CA LYS A 273 8.26 -11.57 14.12
C LYS A 273 8.22 -10.04 14.09
N PRO A 274 8.65 -9.34 15.16
CA PRO A 274 8.80 -7.89 15.12
C PRO A 274 9.62 -7.44 13.90
N VAL A 275 9.19 -6.37 13.23
CA VAL A 275 9.89 -5.85 12.04
C VAL A 275 11.24 -5.24 12.42
N GLY A 276 11.32 -4.59 13.59
CA GLY A 276 12.52 -3.97 14.11
C GLY A 276 12.19 -2.79 15.02
N GLN A 277 13.21 -2.18 15.62
CA GLN A 277 13.02 -1.04 16.53
C GLN A 277 12.49 0.22 15.82
N LEU A 278 12.81 0.39 14.54
CA LEU A 278 12.33 1.53 13.72
C LEU A 278 10.84 1.48 13.41
N PHE A 279 10.21 0.31 13.51
CA PHE A 279 8.79 0.10 13.25
C PHE A 279 8.12 -0.47 14.51
N PRO A 280 7.99 0.34 15.57
CA PRO A 280 7.44 -0.13 16.83
C PRO A 280 6.03 -0.67 16.65
N ASN A 281 5.70 -1.73 17.37
CA ASN A 281 4.40 -2.39 17.33
C ASN A 281 3.99 -2.94 15.96
N VAL A 282 4.95 -3.21 15.06
CA VAL A 282 4.71 -3.90 13.79
C VAL A 282 5.38 -5.27 13.81
N SER A 283 4.64 -6.30 13.41
CA SER A 283 5.19 -7.64 13.20
C SER A 283 4.85 -8.16 11.82
N LYS A 284 5.76 -8.98 11.26
CA LYS A 284 5.63 -9.56 9.93
C LYS A 284 5.98 -11.05 9.86
N LYS A 285 5.47 -11.71 8.84
CA LYS A 285 5.81 -13.09 8.45
C LYS A 285 5.78 -13.20 6.94
N ALA A 286 6.84 -13.75 6.35
CA ALA A 286 6.90 -14.07 4.93
C ALA A 286 6.54 -15.56 4.75
N ILE A 287 5.71 -15.85 3.77
CA ILE A 287 5.30 -17.19 3.39
C ILE A 287 5.67 -17.37 1.93
N PRO A 288 6.82 -18.01 1.64
CA PRO A 288 7.21 -18.28 0.26
C PRO A 288 6.24 -19.32 -0.34
N PHE A 289 6.00 -19.20 -1.64
CA PHE A 289 5.28 -20.22 -2.39
C PHE A 289 5.99 -20.51 -3.70
N ASN A 290 5.90 -21.75 -4.16
CA ASN A 290 6.58 -22.17 -5.38
C ASN A 290 5.73 -21.76 -6.61
N ASN A 291 6.16 -20.72 -7.31
CA ASN A 291 5.39 -20.11 -8.36
C ASN A 291 5.80 -20.61 -9.76
N ASN A 292 5.76 -21.93 -9.96
CA ASN A 292 6.18 -22.57 -11.21
C ASN A 292 5.29 -22.20 -12.43
N ASN A 293 4.07 -21.72 -12.20
CA ASN A 293 3.05 -21.53 -13.24
C ASN A 293 2.51 -20.09 -13.37
N ASN A 294 3.23 -19.06 -12.88
CA ASN A 294 2.79 -17.65 -12.86
C ASN A 294 1.54 -17.36 -11.98
N PHE A 295 1.08 -18.33 -11.19
CA PHE A 295 -0.13 -18.26 -10.38
C PHE A 295 0.14 -18.66 -8.92
N GLY A 296 -0.46 -17.94 -7.97
CA GLY A 296 -0.26 -18.21 -6.55
C GLY A 296 -1.14 -19.35 -6.01
N PRO A 297 -0.88 -19.80 -4.76
CA PRO A 297 -1.73 -20.78 -4.10
C PRO A 297 -3.05 -20.16 -3.66
N ASN A 298 -4.11 -20.97 -3.61
CA ASN A 298 -5.33 -20.56 -2.92
C ASN A 298 -5.06 -20.48 -1.43
N MET A 299 -5.65 -19.50 -0.75
CA MET A 299 -5.34 -19.23 0.64
C MET A 299 -6.57 -18.86 1.47
N VAL A 300 -6.50 -19.21 2.75
CA VAL A 300 -7.44 -18.75 3.78
C VAL A 300 -6.65 -18.00 4.84
N LEU A 301 -7.03 -16.74 5.09
CA LEU A 301 -6.38 -15.88 6.05
C LEU A 301 -7.01 -16.02 7.43
N HIS A 302 -6.24 -16.52 8.39
CA HIS A 302 -6.58 -16.51 9.81
C HIS A 302 -5.91 -15.29 10.45
N CYS A 303 -6.55 -14.14 10.30
CA CYS A 303 -5.98 -12.84 10.63
C CYS A 303 -6.70 -12.18 11.82
N ILE A 304 -6.12 -11.09 12.30
CA ILE A 304 -6.72 -10.27 13.35
C ILE A 304 -7.82 -9.40 12.74
N GLY A 305 -9.01 -9.47 13.32
CA GLY A 305 -10.12 -8.58 13.02
C GLY A 305 -11.04 -9.07 11.91
N VAL A 306 -11.57 -8.12 11.16
CA VAL A 306 -12.75 -8.26 10.28
C VAL A 306 -12.53 -9.07 9.01
N ALA A 307 -11.27 -9.36 8.64
CA ALA A 307 -10.93 -10.20 7.50
C ALA A 307 -10.56 -11.64 7.91
N ASN A 308 -10.82 -12.04 9.16
CA ASN A 308 -10.56 -13.40 9.61
C ASN A 308 -11.43 -14.42 8.85
N GLY A 309 -10.81 -15.43 8.27
CA GLY A 309 -11.43 -16.40 7.39
C GLY A 309 -11.50 -15.99 5.91
N LEU A 310 -10.91 -14.84 5.51
CA LEU A 310 -10.90 -14.38 4.12
C LEU A 310 -10.25 -15.42 3.21
N LYS A 311 -11.01 -15.88 2.20
CA LYS A 311 -10.53 -16.81 1.18
C LYS A 311 -10.14 -16.06 -0.09
N LEU A 312 -8.93 -16.29 -0.58
CA LEU A 312 -8.42 -15.72 -1.83
C LEU A 312 -7.89 -16.85 -2.72
N ASN A 313 -8.40 -16.91 -3.95
CA ASN A 313 -7.95 -17.82 -5.00
C ASN A 313 -6.88 -17.10 -5.82
N LEU A 314 -5.60 -17.30 -5.47
CA LEU A 314 -4.49 -16.71 -6.23
C LEU A 314 -4.19 -17.48 -7.53
N SER A 315 -4.84 -18.61 -7.79
CA SER A 315 -4.72 -19.31 -9.06
C SER A 315 -5.47 -18.63 -10.21
N GLU A 316 -6.34 -17.68 -9.90
CA GLU A 316 -7.06 -16.84 -10.89
C GLU A 316 -6.34 -15.51 -11.17
N ILE A 317 -5.19 -15.29 -10.53
CA ILE A 317 -4.50 -14.00 -10.53
C ILE A 317 -3.12 -14.21 -11.14
N PRO A 318 -2.87 -13.69 -12.35
CA PRO A 318 -1.54 -13.76 -12.94
C PRO A 318 -0.60 -12.92 -12.08
N LEU A 319 0.45 -13.52 -11.51
CA LEU A 319 1.43 -12.85 -10.64
C LEU A 319 2.74 -12.49 -11.36
N LYS A 320 2.83 -12.78 -12.67
CA LYS A 320 3.90 -12.44 -13.59
C LYS A 320 3.31 -12.17 -14.98
#